data_AF-A0A9P5AHB3-F1
#
_entry.id   AF-A0A9P5AHB3-F1
#
_cell.length_a   1.000
_cell.length_b   1.000
_cell.length_c   1.000
_cell.angle_alpha   90.00
_cell.angle_beta   90.00
_cell.angle_gamma   90.00
#
_symmetry.space_group_name_H-M   'P 1'
#
loop_
_entity.id
_entity.type
_entity.pdbx_description
1 polymer ?
#
loop_
_entity_poly.entity_id
_entity_poly.type
_entity_poly.pdbx_seq_one_letter_code
_entity_poly.pdbx_strand_id
1 'polypeptide(L)'
;MVSDLVDFQVGVAGLGIGAFGGLIDTFTACAKIYGLWKSLRGLDGYLGLLRTKLILQEALLDQWQRDWLEPPLPSRRVDIQKQRILQRHKDAVFASLTTVKILLESLEPLREASSSELPLGRLKLVAGGVEEHDKTLVQISAVLSDLYRLLPTRDPNIALSQTVLSLEHIDNNQQGLFEDSDSMQTAVQPDKLKRAVNFRRMGHELDQDLEKRVAAFTSGTSDANISIFSERVRVLKDDDIAGGLRSFGTLDSKTPIVIEWKRYDITWKGQKGIRLRGRIQNIARLLHADAKPEELLTLNCLGVFEDIEKSRYGLIFEYPLGISEPTELVSLQTLIKSPAPETLPTLGDRYRMAYTLSLSLAILHASGWLHKSIRSHNIMLPIRRNRPIWSRPYLVGFDFSRPDSVDETTEKPEQSVRFNLYRHPSAQGIPGELYRKGYDIYSLGVVLLEVGLWRLAWSLRRDDENPAKFKEVLLSRVDDRLAHFMGTEYQGAVRSCLNDDLDTREGSVIRAFYNEVVEAMCSLAESQA
;
A
#
# COMPACT_ATOMS: atom_id res chain seq x y z
N MET A 1 13.63 -30.54 23.18
CA MET A 1 13.47 -30.23 24.63
C MET A 1 12.28 -31.02 25.12
N VAL A 2 12.47 -32.29 25.49
CA VAL A 2 11.39 -33.27 25.75
C VAL A 2 11.45 -33.82 27.19
N SER A 3 12.36 -33.35 28.05
CA SER A 3 12.48 -33.92 29.41
C SER A 3 11.59 -33.28 30.47
N ASP A 4 11.08 -32.07 30.28
CA ASP A 4 10.48 -31.31 31.40
C ASP A 4 8.94 -31.33 31.43
N LEU A 5 8.31 -32.08 30.52
CA LEU A 5 6.84 -32.24 30.50
C LEU A 5 6.32 -33.44 31.32
N VAL A 6 7.20 -34.32 31.81
CA VAL A 6 6.79 -35.56 32.49
C VAL A 6 6.70 -35.40 34.02
N ASP A 7 7.34 -34.38 34.61
CA ASP A 7 7.48 -34.25 36.08
C ASP A 7 6.49 -33.31 36.79
N PHE A 8 5.41 -32.88 36.13
CA PHE A 8 4.34 -32.10 36.79
C PHE A 8 3.03 -32.86 36.93
N GLN A 9 3.12 -34.16 37.23
CA GLN A 9 1.96 -35.04 37.45
C GLN A 9 1.33 -34.95 38.85
N VAL A 10 1.79 -34.05 39.74
CA VAL A 10 1.26 -33.97 41.11
C VAL A 10 0.95 -32.53 41.50
N GLY A 11 -0.34 -32.21 41.50
CA GLY A 11 -0.88 -31.22 42.44
C GLY A 11 -1.42 -29.90 41.89
N VAL A 12 -2.40 -29.94 40.98
CA VAL A 12 -3.62 -29.08 41.05
C VAL A 12 -4.75 -29.83 40.31
N ALA A 13 -5.49 -30.66 41.03
CA ALA A 13 -6.72 -31.25 40.54
C ALA A 13 -7.82 -30.17 40.52
N GLY A 14 -8.38 -29.90 39.34
CA GLY A 14 -9.61 -29.11 39.21
C GLY A 14 -9.51 -27.88 38.32
N LEU A 15 -9.09 -28.04 37.06
CA LEU A 15 -9.56 -27.32 35.85
C LEU A 15 -8.62 -27.62 34.67
N GLY A 16 -9.01 -28.55 33.78
CA GLY A 16 -8.76 -28.38 32.35
C GLY A 16 -7.78 -29.28 31.61
N ILE A 17 -6.80 -29.97 32.21
CA ILE A 17 -5.76 -30.64 31.38
C ILE A 17 -6.29 -31.92 30.68
N GLY A 18 -7.18 -32.69 31.33
CA GLY A 18 -7.79 -33.88 30.72
C GLY A 18 -8.70 -33.58 29.52
N ALA A 19 -9.23 -32.36 29.40
CA ALA A 19 -10.10 -31.98 28.28
C ALA A 19 -9.30 -31.73 26.99
N PHE A 20 -8.01 -31.40 27.06
CA PHE A 20 -7.18 -31.07 25.90
C PHE A 20 -6.21 -32.19 25.50
N GLY A 21 -6.28 -33.37 26.13
CA GLY A 21 -5.38 -34.50 25.83
C GLY A 21 -5.32 -34.85 24.34
N GLY A 22 -6.48 -35.07 23.70
CA GLY A 22 -6.52 -35.37 22.26
C GLY A 22 -5.99 -34.25 21.35
N LEU A 23 -6.05 -32.99 21.79
CA LEU A 23 -5.47 -31.85 21.05
C LEU A 23 -3.95 -31.86 21.15
N ILE A 24 -3.41 -32.13 22.33
CA ILE A 24 -1.96 -32.24 22.56
C ILE A 24 -1.41 -33.46 21.82
N ASP A 25 -2.13 -34.59 21.81
CA ASP A 25 -1.73 -35.79 21.07
C ASP A 25 -1.68 -35.54 19.56
N THR A 26 -2.69 -34.85 19.01
CA THR A 26 -2.76 -34.51 17.58
C THR A 26 -1.66 -33.52 17.20
N PHE A 27 -1.41 -32.52 18.05
CA PHE A 27 -0.30 -31.59 17.88
C PHE A 27 1.04 -32.32 17.85
N THR A 28 1.27 -33.21 18.83
CA THR A 28 2.49 -34.01 18.94
C THR A 28 2.68 -34.91 17.71
N ALA A 29 1.59 -35.44 17.16
CA ALA A 29 1.62 -36.19 15.91
C ALA A 29 2.05 -35.31 14.72
N CYS A 30 1.50 -34.09 14.58
CA CYS A 30 1.93 -33.14 13.54
C CYS A 30 3.41 -32.78 13.68
N ALA A 31 3.85 -32.41 14.89
CA ALA A 31 5.24 -32.06 15.19
C ALA A 31 6.19 -33.23 14.89
N LYS A 32 5.78 -34.47 15.18
CA LYS A 32 6.55 -35.65 14.81
C LYS A 32 6.72 -35.78 13.29
N ILE A 33 5.67 -35.55 12.50
CA ILE A 33 5.74 -35.63 11.03
C ILE A 33 6.65 -34.52 10.48
N TYR A 34 6.51 -33.28 10.96
CA TYR A 34 7.40 -32.19 10.59
C TYR A 34 8.87 -32.46 10.97
N GLY A 35 9.11 -33.00 12.16
CA GLY A 35 10.45 -33.38 12.62
C GLY A 35 11.13 -34.43 11.73
N LEU A 36 10.36 -35.32 11.11
CA LEU A 36 10.86 -36.30 10.16
C LEU A 36 11.23 -35.66 8.81
N TRP A 37 10.53 -34.61 8.38
CA TRP A 37 10.96 -33.79 7.23
C TRP A 37 12.22 -32.99 7.51
N LYS A 38 12.35 -32.50 8.75
CA LYS A 38 13.52 -31.75 9.21
C LYS A 38 14.79 -32.61 9.26
N SER A 39 14.68 -33.91 9.55
CA SER A 39 15.83 -34.81 9.63
C SER A 39 16.42 -35.19 8.28
N LEU A 40 15.67 -35.04 7.18
CA LEU A 40 16.20 -35.22 5.83
C LEU A 40 17.27 -34.17 5.50
N ARG A 41 18.41 -34.58 4.95
CA ARG A 41 19.51 -33.68 4.54
C ARG A 41 19.96 -34.00 3.12
N GLY A 42 20.61 -33.04 2.47
CA GLY A 42 21.12 -33.20 1.10
C GLY A 42 20.04 -33.22 0.02
N LEU A 43 18.91 -32.55 0.26
CA LEU A 43 17.85 -32.39 -0.72
C LEU A 43 18.07 -31.11 -1.52
N ASP A 44 18.25 -31.23 -2.84
CA ASP A 44 18.46 -30.10 -3.74
C ASP A 44 17.21 -29.80 -4.60
N GLY A 45 17.09 -28.55 -5.05
CA GLY A 45 16.00 -28.08 -5.89
C GLY A 45 14.64 -28.10 -5.18
N TYR A 46 13.62 -28.67 -5.84
CA TYR A 46 12.22 -28.65 -5.38
C TYR A 46 12.01 -29.23 -3.97
N LEU A 47 12.65 -30.37 -3.65
CA LEU A 47 12.49 -31.04 -2.36
C LEU A 47 13.13 -30.26 -1.21
N GLY A 48 14.22 -29.54 -1.47
CA GLY A 48 14.83 -28.61 -0.51
C GLY A 48 13.89 -27.44 -0.18
N LEU A 49 13.23 -26.87 -1.19
CA LEU A 49 12.25 -25.80 -1.02
C LEU A 49 11.01 -26.26 -0.23
N LEU A 50 10.43 -27.40 -0.61
CA LEU A 50 9.31 -28.04 0.08
C LEU A 50 9.62 -28.30 1.56
N ARG A 51 10.78 -28.91 1.85
CA ARG A 51 11.25 -29.13 3.22
C ARG A 51 11.32 -27.83 4.01
N THR A 52 11.82 -26.75 3.41
CA THR A 52 11.96 -25.48 4.14
C THR A 52 10.61 -24.81 4.39
N LYS A 53 9.66 -24.90 3.44
CA LYS A 53 8.26 -24.47 3.63
C LYS A 53 7.58 -25.25 4.78
N LEU A 54 7.82 -26.55 4.89
CA LEU A 54 7.28 -27.38 5.99
C LEU A 54 7.89 -27.02 7.36
N ILE A 55 9.20 -26.80 7.43
CA ILE A 55 9.88 -26.36 8.67
C ILE A 55 9.32 -25.02 9.17
N LEU A 56 8.98 -24.13 8.23
CA LEU A 56 8.36 -22.85 8.55
C LEU A 56 6.97 -23.03 9.19
N GLN A 57 6.14 -23.90 8.61
CA GLN A 57 4.80 -24.21 9.13
C GLN A 57 4.88 -24.86 10.52
N GLU A 58 5.84 -25.77 10.75
CA GLU A 58 6.10 -26.38 12.05
C GLU A 58 6.36 -25.32 13.13
N ALA A 59 7.29 -24.38 12.87
CA ALA A 59 7.68 -23.43 13.90
C ALA A 59 6.61 -22.36 14.18
N LEU A 60 5.69 -22.07 13.24
CA LEU A 60 4.49 -21.25 13.51
C LEU A 60 3.51 -22.01 14.40
N LEU A 61 3.34 -23.30 14.13
CA LEU A 61 2.45 -24.17 14.89
C LEU A 61 2.99 -24.39 16.33
N ASP A 62 4.29 -24.55 16.51
CA ASP A 62 4.97 -24.58 17.83
C ASP A 62 4.77 -23.29 18.63
N GLN A 63 4.88 -22.13 17.98
CA GLN A 63 4.62 -20.85 18.64
C GLN A 63 3.18 -20.76 19.12
N TRP A 64 2.24 -21.19 18.28
CA TRP A 64 0.83 -21.23 18.62
C TRP A 64 0.53 -22.17 19.80
N GLN A 65 1.20 -23.33 19.89
CA GLN A 65 1.07 -24.23 21.03
C GLN A 65 1.52 -23.57 22.34
N ARG A 66 2.68 -22.90 22.35
CA ARG A 66 3.16 -22.15 23.52
C ARG A 66 2.16 -21.07 23.94
N ASP A 67 1.62 -20.36 22.96
CA ASP A 67 0.72 -19.24 23.21
C ASP A 67 -0.65 -19.67 23.71
N TRP A 68 -1.14 -20.86 23.35
CA TRP A 68 -2.52 -21.31 23.61
C TRP A 68 -2.66 -22.55 24.50
N LEU A 69 -1.78 -23.54 24.38
CA LEU A 69 -1.89 -24.83 25.05
C LEU A 69 -0.96 -25.00 26.27
N GLU A 70 0.20 -24.34 26.31
CA GLU A 70 1.11 -24.44 27.47
C GLU A 70 0.63 -23.60 28.68
N PRO A 71 0.77 -24.13 29.92
CA PRO A 71 0.46 -23.37 31.12
C PRO A 71 1.48 -22.23 31.32
N PRO A 72 1.08 -21.11 31.93
CA PRO A 72 2.03 -20.05 32.26
C PRO A 72 3.12 -20.55 33.20
N LEU A 73 4.33 -19.97 33.06
CA LEU A 73 5.42 -20.09 34.04
C LEU A 73 4.89 -19.86 35.48
N PRO A 74 5.48 -20.50 36.52
CA PRO A 74 4.94 -20.54 37.89
C PRO A 74 4.62 -19.18 38.54
N SER A 75 5.14 -18.08 37.99
CA SER A 75 4.98 -16.71 38.46
C SER A 75 3.82 -15.93 37.80
N ARG A 76 3.08 -16.50 36.84
CA ARG A 76 2.01 -15.79 36.10
C ARG A 76 0.62 -16.40 36.37
N ARG A 77 -0.37 -15.56 36.70
CA ARG A 77 -1.76 -15.98 36.94
C ARG A 77 -2.35 -16.67 35.70
N VAL A 78 -3.13 -17.73 35.91
CA VAL A 78 -3.89 -18.43 34.87
C VAL A 78 -4.88 -17.45 34.22
N ASP A 79 -4.77 -17.26 32.92
CA ASP A 79 -5.67 -16.42 32.13
C ASP A 79 -6.99 -17.20 31.88
N ILE A 80 -7.97 -16.96 32.76
CA ILE A 80 -9.30 -17.61 32.72
C ILE A 80 -10.03 -17.28 31.41
N GLN A 81 -9.78 -16.11 30.81
CA GLN A 81 -10.40 -15.74 29.54
C GLN A 81 -9.81 -16.53 28.38
N LYS A 82 -8.48 -16.69 28.34
CA LYS A 82 -7.77 -17.57 27.37
C LYS A 82 -8.32 -18.99 27.38
N GLN A 83 -8.47 -19.59 28.57
CA GLN A 83 -9.01 -20.95 28.70
C GLN A 83 -10.46 -21.06 28.24
N ARG A 84 -11.31 -20.05 28.52
CA ARG A 84 -12.70 -20.03 28.04
C ARG A 84 -12.80 -19.94 26.51
N ILE A 85 -11.95 -19.13 25.89
CA ILE A 85 -11.92 -18.96 24.42
C ILE A 85 -11.44 -20.27 23.76
N LEU A 86 -10.36 -20.86 24.26
CA LEU A 86 -9.87 -22.15 23.76
C LEU A 86 -10.91 -23.26 23.94
N GLN A 87 -11.61 -23.29 25.09
CA GLN A 87 -12.69 -24.26 25.33
C GLN A 87 -13.85 -24.07 24.35
N ARG A 88 -14.22 -22.83 24.00
CA ARG A 88 -15.29 -22.50 23.05
C ARG A 88 -14.99 -22.96 21.63
N HIS A 89 -13.72 -22.94 21.22
CA HIS A 89 -13.28 -23.28 19.86
C HIS A 89 -12.57 -24.63 19.77
N LYS A 90 -12.58 -25.43 20.85
CA LYS A 90 -11.83 -26.68 20.99
C LYS A 90 -12.04 -27.63 19.81
N ASP A 91 -13.28 -27.83 19.38
CA ASP A 91 -13.62 -28.78 18.31
C ASP A 91 -13.13 -28.30 16.94
N ALA A 92 -13.19 -26.98 16.69
CA ALA A 92 -12.68 -26.38 15.45
C ALA A 92 -11.14 -26.45 15.37
N VAL A 93 -10.47 -26.20 16.50
CA VAL A 93 -9.01 -26.38 16.61
C VAL A 93 -8.63 -27.84 16.36
N PHE A 94 -9.36 -28.77 16.99
CA PHE A 94 -9.10 -30.20 16.84
C PHE A 94 -9.30 -30.68 15.40
N ALA A 95 -10.38 -30.24 14.74
CA ALA A 95 -10.64 -30.52 13.33
C ALA A 95 -9.53 -29.94 12.43
N SER A 96 -9.07 -28.72 12.71
CA SER A 96 -8.00 -28.06 11.93
C SER A 96 -6.67 -28.81 12.05
N LEU A 97 -6.27 -29.16 13.28
CA LEU A 97 -5.03 -29.93 13.51
C LEU A 97 -5.11 -31.34 12.93
N THR A 98 -6.28 -31.99 13.00
CA THR A 98 -6.50 -33.30 12.38
C THR A 98 -6.40 -33.22 10.86
N THR A 99 -6.93 -32.17 10.25
CA THR A 99 -6.83 -31.94 8.80
C THR A 99 -5.38 -31.71 8.39
N VAL A 100 -4.64 -30.87 9.13
CA VAL A 100 -3.20 -30.65 8.90
C VAL A 100 -2.44 -31.96 9.02
N LYS A 101 -2.73 -32.79 10.03
CA LYS A 101 -2.12 -34.11 10.21
C LYS A 101 -2.34 -35.00 8.98
N ILE A 102 -3.58 -35.13 8.51
CA ILE A 102 -3.92 -35.95 7.33
C ILE A 102 -3.17 -35.45 6.08
N LEU A 103 -3.13 -34.13 5.87
CA LEU A 103 -2.42 -33.54 4.74
C LEU A 103 -0.90 -33.76 4.83
N LEU A 104 -0.31 -33.70 6.02
CA LEU A 104 1.10 -34.02 6.23
C LEU A 104 1.39 -35.51 6.00
N GLU A 105 0.50 -36.41 6.43
CA GLU A 105 0.58 -37.85 6.16
C GLU A 105 0.50 -38.15 4.65
N SER A 106 -0.23 -37.35 3.87
CA SER A 106 -0.28 -37.49 2.42
C SER A 106 1.07 -37.20 1.72
N LEU A 107 1.96 -36.46 2.38
CA LEU A 107 3.32 -36.18 1.86
C LEU A 107 4.33 -37.30 2.23
N GLU A 108 3.95 -38.25 3.08
CA GLU A 108 4.82 -39.33 3.56
C GLU A 108 5.43 -40.19 2.43
N PRO A 109 4.70 -40.60 1.38
CA PRO A 109 5.27 -41.37 0.28
C PRO A 109 6.40 -40.64 -0.45
N LEU A 110 6.29 -39.31 -0.57
CA LEU A 110 7.33 -38.46 -1.17
C LEU A 110 8.59 -38.45 -0.31
N ARG A 111 8.41 -38.42 1.02
CA ARG A 111 9.49 -38.47 1.99
C ARG A 111 10.24 -39.80 1.92
N GLU A 112 9.53 -40.92 1.99
CA GLU A 112 10.11 -42.26 1.92
C GLU A 112 10.88 -42.46 0.61
N ALA A 113 10.30 -42.03 -0.50
CA ALA A 113 10.96 -42.14 -1.80
C ALA A 113 12.23 -41.26 -1.86
N SER A 114 12.20 -40.04 -1.27
CA SER A 114 13.37 -39.15 -1.20
C SER A 114 14.52 -39.71 -0.35
N SER A 115 14.23 -40.62 0.59
CA SER A 115 15.25 -41.27 1.42
C SER A 115 15.94 -42.47 0.74
N SER A 116 15.43 -42.92 -0.41
CA SER A 116 15.87 -44.15 -1.10
C SER A 116 16.81 -43.94 -2.30
N GLU A 117 17.41 -42.75 -2.43
CA GLU A 117 18.33 -42.36 -3.54
C GLU A 117 17.74 -42.57 -4.95
N LEU A 118 16.42 -42.46 -5.12
CA LEU A 118 15.77 -42.58 -6.43
C LEU A 118 16.00 -41.31 -7.30
N PRO A 119 16.23 -41.44 -8.62
CA PRO A 119 16.34 -40.28 -9.52
C PRO A 119 15.05 -39.43 -9.53
N LEU A 120 15.20 -38.10 -9.57
CA LEU A 120 14.13 -37.10 -9.49
C LEU A 120 12.93 -37.36 -10.42
N GLY A 121 13.17 -37.91 -11.61
CA GLY A 121 12.12 -38.26 -12.58
C GLY A 121 11.24 -39.44 -12.17
N ARG A 122 11.79 -40.42 -11.43
CA ARG A 122 11.01 -41.54 -10.89
C ARG A 122 10.28 -41.17 -9.60
N LEU A 123 10.83 -40.26 -8.80
CA LEU A 123 10.18 -39.71 -7.61
C LEU A 123 8.83 -39.03 -7.95
N LYS A 124 8.80 -38.21 -9.01
CA LYS A 124 7.58 -37.55 -9.51
C LYS A 124 6.49 -38.51 -10.00
N LEU A 125 6.88 -39.72 -10.40
CA LEU A 125 5.96 -40.72 -10.97
C LEU A 125 5.38 -41.64 -9.89
N VAL A 126 6.12 -41.83 -8.79
CA VAL A 126 5.74 -42.67 -7.65
C VAL A 126 4.90 -41.90 -6.62
N ALA A 127 5.12 -40.59 -6.43
CA ALA A 127 4.53 -39.81 -5.34
C ALA A 127 3.38 -38.87 -5.74
N GLY A 128 3.02 -38.77 -7.03
CA GLY A 128 2.15 -37.70 -7.53
C GLY A 128 2.97 -36.50 -7.99
N GLY A 129 2.39 -35.65 -8.83
CA GLY A 129 3.12 -34.56 -9.49
C GLY A 129 3.51 -33.44 -8.52
N VAL A 130 4.49 -32.61 -8.93
CA VAL A 130 4.92 -31.38 -8.22
C VAL A 130 3.72 -30.48 -7.87
N GLU A 131 2.77 -30.34 -8.81
CA GLU A 131 1.56 -29.53 -8.60
C GLU A 131 0.64 -30.07 -7.50
N GLU A 132 0.65 -31.38 -7.23
CA GLU A 132 -0.19 -32.00 -6.21
C GLU A 132 0.35 -31.74 -4.82
N HIS A 133 1.67 -31.83 -4.64
CA HIS A 133 2.36 -31.50 -3.40
C HIS A 133 2.27 -30.01 -3.06
N ASP A 134 2.37 -29.12 -4.05
CA ASP A 134 2.19 -27.69 -3.85
C ASP A 134 0.74 -27.35 -3.49
N LYS A 135 -0.25 -28.04 -4.08
CA LYS A 135 -1.67 -27.93 -3.66
C LYS A 135 -1.86 -28.37 -2.20
N THR A 136 -1.23 -29.46 -1.78
CA THR A 136 -1.28 -29.92 -0.38
C THR A 136 -0.66 -28.89 0.57
N LEU A 137 0.47 -28.28 0.22
CA LEU A 137 1.07 -27.20 1.02
C LEU A 137 0.16 -25.98 1.14
N VAL A 138 -0.46 -25.56 0.04
CA VAL A 138 -1.41 -24.44 0.02
C VAL A 138 -2.60 -24.73 0.92
N GLN A 139 -3.11 -25.97 0.89
CA GLN A 139 -4.19 -26.40 1.78
C GLN A 139 -3.78 -26.40 3.26
N ILE A 140 -2.59 -26.90 3.60
CA ILE A 140 -2.04 -26.83 4.96
C ILE A 140 -1.95 -25.36 5.41
N SER A 141 -1.42 -24.49 4.55
CA SER A 141 -1.29 -23.06 4.84
C SER A 141 -2.65 -22.38 5.06
N ALA A 142 -3.67 -22.73 4.27
CA ALA A 142 -5.01 -22.18 4.41
C ALA A 142 -5.66 -22.61 5.74
N VAL A 143 -5.58 -23.91 6.08
CA VAL A 143 -6.13 -24.44 7.34
C VAL A 143 -5.43 -23.83 8.57
N LEU A 144 -4.09 -23.69 8.53
CA LEU A 144 -3.35 -23.02 9.59
C LEU A 144 -3.67 -21.53 9.68
N SER A 145 -3.85 -20.85 8.55
CA SER A 145 -4.25 -19.45 8.52
C SER A 145 -5.62 -19.24 9.18
N ASP A 146 -6.58 -20.12 8.95
CA ASP A 146 -7.89 -20.05 9.59
C ASP A 146 -7.81 -20.36 11.09
N LEU A 147 -6.95 -21.30 11.49
CA LEU A 147 -6.63 -21.54 12.90
C LEU A 147 -6.05 -20.29 13.58
N TYR A 148 -5.12 -19.60 12.94
CA TYR A 148 -4.51 -18.38 13.47
C TYR A 148 -5.47 -17.18 13.50
N ARG A 149 -6.44 -17.11 12.57
CA ARG A 149 -7.52 -16.10 12.63
C ARG A 149 -8.45 -16.35 13.80
N LEU A 150 -8.78 -17.61 14.08
CA LEU A 150 -9.62 -17.98 15.21
C LEU A 150 -8.90 -17.76 16.54
N LEU A 151 -7.61 -18.06 16.62
CA LEU A 151 -6.77 -17.96 17.83
C LEU A 151 -5.38 -17.40 17.48
N PRO A 152 -5.19 -16.06 17.48
CA PRO A 152 -3.95 -15.42 17.05
C PRO A 152 -2.75 -15.70 17.96
N THR A 153 -1.54 -15.81 17.38
CA THR A 153 -0.28 -15.89 18.14
C THR A 153 0.00 -14.55 18.83
N ARG A 154 0.46 -14.60 20.08
CA ARG A 154 0.62 -13.42 20.96
C ARG A 154 2.04 -12.84 20.93
N ASP A 155 3.06 -13.66 20.62
CA ASP A 155 4.46 -13.22 20.52
C ASP A 155 5.06 -13.45 19.11
N PRO A 156 5.81 -12.48 18.54
CA PRO A 156 6.41 -12.60 17.21
C PRO A 156 7.64 -13.53 17.18
N ASN A 157 7.66 -14.51 16.27
CA ASN A 157 8.76 -15.46 16.12
C ASN A 157 9.85 -14.95 15.14
N ILE A 158 10.91 -14.40 15.73
CA ILE A 158 12.05 -13.72 15.08
C ILE A 158 12.79 -14.63 14.07
N ALA A 159 12.96 -15.92 14.36
CA ALA A 159 13.70 -16.86 13.51
C ALA A 159 12.91 -17.26 12.24
N LEU A 160 11.58 -17.31 12.34
CA LEU A 160 10.69 -17.58 11.21
C LEU A 160 10.67 -16.41 10.21
N SER A 161 10.61 -15.17 10.71
CA SER A 161 10.62 -13.98 9.84
C SER A 161 11.90 -13.87 8.98
N GLN A 162 13.04 -14.29 9.53
CA GLN A 162 14.33 -14.32 8.82
C GLN A 162 14.39 -15.41 7.73
N THR A 163 13.76 -16.56 7.97
CA THR A 163 13.76 -17.70 7.03
C THR A 163 12.79 -17.49 5.86
N VAL A 164 11.62 -16.87 6.09
CA VAL A 164 10.67 -16.46 5.02
C VAL A 164 11.31 -15.49 4.05
N LEU A 165 11.99 -14.47 4.57
CA LEU A 165 12.72 -13.47 3.77
C LEU A 165 13.78 -14.10 2.85
N SER A 166 14.42 -15.16 3.34
CA SER A 166 15.47 -15.89 2.62
C SER A 166 14.90 -16.84 1.56
N LEU A 167 13.71 -17.40 1.79
CA LEU A 167 13.04 -18.32 0.86
C LEU A 167 12.28 -17.61 -0.27
N GLU A 168 11.72 -16.42 -0.01
CA GLU A 168 11.10 -15.57 -1.04
C GLU A 168 12.13 -15.13 -2.09
N HIS A 169 13.42 -15.05 -1.74
CA HIS A 169 14.52 -14.82 -2.70
C HIS A 169 14.88 -16.06 -3.55
N ILE A 170 14.53 -17.27 -3.13
CA ILE A 170 14.93 -18.53 -3.80
C ILE A 170 13.93 -18.96 -4.88
N ASP A 171 12.63 -18.63 -4.75
CA ASP A 171 11.61 -18.97 -5.77
C ASP A 171 11.80 -18.18 -7.08
N ASN A 172 12.52 -17.05 -7.07
CA ASN A 172 12.69 -16.17 -8.24
C ASN A 172 13.94 -16.44 -9.09
N ASN A 173 14.82 -17.37 -8.70
CA ASN A 173 16.06 -17.66 -9.43
C ASN A 173 16.29 -19.16 -9.62
N GLN A 174 15.52 -19.79 -10.52
CA GLN A 174 15.85 -21.16 -10.97
C GLN A 174 16.95 -21.24 -12.03
N GLN A 175 17.82 -20.22 -12.22
CA GLN A 175 18.92 -20.36 -13.19
C GLN A 175 20.22 -19.60 -12.95
N GLY A 176 20.49 -19.10 -11.74
CA GLY A 176 21.80 -18.56 -11.43
C GLY A 176 22.04 -18.55 -9.94
N LEU A 177 23.28 -18.76 -9.52
CA LEU A 177 23.79 -18.77 -8.14
C LEU A 177 23.96 -20.17 -7.51
N PHE A 178 24.66 -21.05 -8.22
CA PHE A 178 25.55 -22.00 -7.55
C PHE A 178 26.99 -21.64 -7.92
N GLU A 179 27.53 -20.58 -7.31
CA GLU A 179 28.98 -20.47 -7.11
C GLU A 179 29.25 -19.92 -5.70
N ASP A 180 30.17 -20.62 -5.05
CA ASP A 180 30.72 -20.46 -3.70
C ASP A 180 30.69 -19.07 -3.07
N SER A 181 30.25 -19.00 -1.81
CA SER A 181 31.17 -18.58 -0.74
C SER A 181 30.56 -18.70 0.66
N ASP A 182 31.25 -19.52 1.43
CA ASP A 182 31.28 -19.62 2.87
C ASP A 182 31.48 -18.23 3.52
N SER A 183 30.49 -17.71 4.23
CA SER A 183 30.68 -16.73 5.33
C SER A 183 29.37 -16.45 6.08
N MET A 184 29.00 -17.37 6.98
CA MET A 184 28.20 -17.00 8.15
C MET A 184 29.00 -16.01 9.00
N GLN A 185 28.58 -14.74 9.06
CA GLN A 185 28.52 -13.90 10.26
C GLN A 185 28.30 -12.42 9.88
N THR A 186 27.04 -11.98 9.92
CA THR A 186 26.75 -10.58 10.27
C THR A 186 25.53 -10.55 11.16
N ALA A 187 25.76 -10.34 12.46
CA ALA A 187 24.72 -10.12 13.44
C ALA A 187 24.01 -8.79 13.11
N VAL A 188 22.80 -8.86 12.58
CA VAL A 188 21.94 -7.68 12.36
C VAL A 188 21.20 -7.36 13.65
N GLN A 189 21.33 -6.10 14.09
CA GLN A 189 20.83 -5.60 15.37
C GLN A 189 19.31 -5.77 15.55
N PRO A 190 18.85 -6.16 16.77
CA PRO A 190 17.45 -6.49 17.08
C PRO A 190 16.44 -5.34 16.85
N ASP A 191 16.90 -4.09 16.79
CA ASP A 191 16.03 -2.92 16.57
C ASP A 191 15.54 -2.80 15.12
N LYS A 192 16.31 -3.29 14.14
CA LYS A 192 15.90 -3.26 12.72
C LYS A 192 14.85 -4.35 12.41
N LEU A 193 14.89 -5.47 13.14
CA LEU A 193 13.95 -6.58 12.97
C LEU A 193 12.61 -6.32 13.68
N LYS A 194 12.62 -5.70 14.87
CA LYS A 194 11.40 -5.21 15.53
C LYS A 194 10.68 -4.18 14.67
N ARG A 195 11.43 -3.29 14.01
CA ARG A 195 10.89 -2.37 13.00
C ARG A 195 10.28 -3.14 11.84
N ALA A 196 11.02 -4.06 11.20
CA ALA A 196 10.51 -4.83 10.05
C ALA A 196 9.27 -5.69 10.35
N VAL A 197 9.15 -6.26 11.55
CA VAL A 197 7.98 -7.06 11.97
C VAL A 197 6.80 -6.19 12.38
N ASN A 198 7.04 -5.06 13.06
CA ASN A 198 6.00 -4.05 13.30
C ASN A 198 5.52 -3.43 11.99
N PHE A 199 6.41 -3.22 11.01
CA PHE A 199 6.10 -2.76 9.66
C PHE A 199 5.36 -3.82 8.83
N ARG A 200 5.62 -5.12 9.00
CA ARG A 200 4.83 -6.18 8.34
C ARG A 200 3.45 -6.38 8.97
N ARG A 201 3.32 -6.26 10.30
CA ARG A 201 2.05 -6.36 11.01
C ARG A 201 1.17 -5.13 10.78
N MET A 202 1.75 -3.92 10.86
CA MET A 202 1.07 -2.70 10.41
C MET A 202 0.77 -2.77 8.93
N GLY A 203 1.73 -3.14 8.08
CA GLY A 203 1.51 -3.26 6.64
C GLY A 203 0.40 -4.22 6.25
N HIS A 204 0.24 -5.37 6.90
CA HIS A 204 -0.84 -6.33 6.58
C HIS A 204 -2.20 -5.97 7.21
N GLU A 205 -2.21 -5.35 8.40
CA GLU A 205 -3.42 -4.78 9.00
C GLU A 205 -3.89 -3.54 8.24
N LEU A 206 -2.96 -2.70 7.77
CA LEU A 206 -3.22 -1.55 6.90
C LEU A 206 -3.52 -1.94 5.47
N ASP A 207 -2.90 -2.97 4.90
CA ASP A 207 -3.25 -3.47 3.57
C ASP A 207 -4.70 -3.99 3.62
N GLN A 208 -5.09 -4.73 4.66
CA GLN A 208 -6.48 -5.15 4.84
C GLN A 208 -7.44 -4.01 5.19
N ASP A 209 -7.02 -3.02 5.98
CA ASP A 209 -7.83 -1.85 6.32
C ASP A 209 -8.00 -0.94 5.10
N LEU A 210 -6.93 -0.67 4.35
CA LEU A 210 -6.94 0.04 3.08
C LEU A 210 -7.77 -0.73 2.05
N GLU A 211 -7.61 -2.05 1.91
CA GLU A 211 -8.44 -2.88 1.01
C GLU A 211 -9.90 -2.87 1.44
N LYS A 212 -10.22 -2.96 2.74
CA LYS A 212 -11.60 -2.86 3.23
C LYS A 212 -12.19 -1.46 3.02
N ARG A 213 -11.42 -0.40 3.28
CA ARG A 213 -11.83 0.99 3.07
C ARG A 213 -11.99 1.29 1.59
N VAL A 214 -11.12 0.77 0.74
CA VAL A 214 -11.22 0.84 -0.73
C VAL A 214 -12.42 0.04 -1.22
N ALA A 215 -12.67 -1.16 -0.68
CA ALA A 215 -13.85 -1.95 -1.01
C ALA A 215 -15.15 -1.23 -0.56
N ALA A 216 -15.16 -0.59 0.60
CA ALA A 216 -16.25 0.26 1.06
C ALA A 216 -16.43 1.52 0.17
N PHE A 217 -15.33 2.16 -0.21
CA PHE A 217 -15.29 3.33 -1.08
C PHE A 217 -15.78 3.03 -2.50
N THR A 218 -15.40 1.87 -3.05
CA THR A 218 -15.80 1.41 -4.39
C THR A 218 -17.21 0.81 -4.43
N SER A 219 -17.68 0.20 -3.33
CA SER A 219 -19.07 -0.29 -3.22
C SER A 219 -20.07 0.80 -2.83
N GLY A 220 -19.60 1.89 -2.22
CA GLY A 220 -20.40 3.07 -1.83
C GLY A 220 -20.59 4.11 -2.93
N THR A 221 -20.08 3.91 -4.16
CA THR A 221 -20.39 4.79 -5.29
C THR A 221 -21.87 4.63 -5.65
N SER A 222 -22.70 5.60 -5.27
CA SER A 222 -24.13 5.58 -5.57
C SER A 222 -24.38 5.73 -7.07
N ASP A 223 -25.48 5.14 -7.56
CA ASP A 223 -26.04 5.42 -8.89
C ASP A 223 -26.68 6.82 -8.96
N ALA A 224 -26.32 7.73 -8.05
CA ALA A 224 -26.83 9.08 -8.02
C ALA A 224 -26.61 9.77 -9.37
N ASN A 225 -27.66 10.42 -9.85
CA ASN A 225 -27.57 11.22 -11.06
C ASN A 225 -26.72 12.47 -10.77
N ILE A 226 -25.42 12.34 -10.98
CA ILE A 226 -24.42 13.40 -10.85
C ILE A 226 -24.43 14.39 -12.03
N SER A 227 -25.37 14.26 -12.97
CA SER A 227 -25.46 15.19 -14.12
C SER A 227 -26.15 16.49 -13.68
N ILE A 228 -25.47 17.61 -13.85
CA ILE A 228 -25.97 18.94 -13.50
C ILE A 228 -26.28 19.70 -14.79
N PHE A 229 -27.40 20.40 -14.81
CA PHE A 229 -27.80 21.29 -15.89
C PHE A 229 -26.91 22.54 -15.92
N SER A 230 -26.41 22.89 -17.11
CA SER A 230 -25.43 23.98 -17.28
C SER A 230 -25.94 25.34 -16.78
N GLU A 231 -27.25 25.57 -16.84
CA GLU A 231 -27.93 26.80 -16.43
C GLU A 231 -27.86 27.05 -14.91
N ARG A 232 -27.64 25.98 -14.13
CA ARG A 232 -27.47 26.05 -12.67
C ARG A 232 -26.07 26.53 -12.28
N VAL A 233 -25.12 26.53 -13.23
CA VAL A 233 -23.71 26.82 -13.00
C VAL A 233 -23.39 28.22 -13.51
N ARG A 234 -22.84 29.07 -12.64
CA ARG A 234 -22.31 30.37 -13.03
C ARG A 234 -20.82 30.44 -12.75
N VAL A 235 -20.02 30.62 -13.79
CA VAL A 235 -18.58 30.91 -13.67
C VAL A 235 -18.41 32.37 -13.28
N LEU A 236 -17.62 32.64 -12.25
CA LEU A 236 -17.35 34.00 -11.76
C LEU A 236 -15.95 34.47 -12.09
N LYS A 237 -14.95 33.59 -11.95
CA LYS A 237 -13.54 33.92 -12.18
C LYS A 237 -12.78 32.68 -12.65
N ASP A 238 -11.91 32.84 -13.65
CA ASP A 238 -10.97 31.81 -14.04
C ASP A 238 -9.74 31.81 -13.12
N ASP A 239 -9.16 30.63 -12.89
CA ASP A 239 -7.90 30.53 -12.19
C ASP A 239 -6.73 30.74 -13.16
N ASP A 240 -6.15 31.93 -13.10
CA ASP A 240 -4.99 32.34 -13.92
C ASP A 240 -3.79 31.40 -13.75
N ILE A 241 -3.67 30.73 -12.60
CA ILE A 241 -2.56 29.81 -12.29
C ILE A 241 -2.78 28.45 -12.94
N ALA A 242 -4.04 28.03 -13.09
CA ALA A 242 -4.40 26.73 -13.66
C ALA A 242 -4.36 26.72 -15.20
N GLY A 243 -4.08 27.85 -15.86
CA GLY A 243 -3.97 27.93 -17.32
C GLY A 243 -5.29 27.61 -18.04
N GLY A 244 -6.43 27.99 -17.46
CA GLY A 244 -7.76 27.75 -18.03
C GLY A 244 -8.34 26.35 -17.79
N LEU A 245 -7.68 25.52 -16.96
CA LEU A 245 -8.17 24.21 -16.54
C LEU A 245 -9.07 24.26 -15.29
N ARG A 246 -9.10 25.40 -14.59
CA ARG A 246 -9.92 25.59 -13.38
C ARG A 246 -10.56 26.96 -13.36
N SER A 247 -11.77 27.03 -12.82
CA SER A 247 -12.49 28.27 -12.54
C SER A 247 -13.22 28.18 -11.20
N PHE A 248 -13.60 29.34 -10.65
CA PHE A 248 -14.42 29.49 -9.46
C PHE A 248 -15.79 30.04 -9.85
N GLY A 249 -16.83 29.58 -9.16
CA GLY A 249 -18.20 29.92 -9.53
C GLY A 249 -19.22 29.70 -8.42
N THR A 250 -20.48 29.73 -8.81
CA THR A 250 -21.62 29.39 -7.93
C THR A 250 -22.55 28.39 -8.61
N LEU A 251 -23.01 27.41 -7.84
CA LEU A 251 -24.12 26.52 -8.17
C LEU A 251 -25.42 27.08 -7.58
N ASP A 252 -26.49 27.09 -8.37
CA ASP A 252 -27.82 27.61 -7.99
C ASP A 252 -27.78 29.04 -7.42
N SER A 253 -26.81 29.84 -7.88
CA SER A 253 -26.54 31.22 -7.39
C SER A 253 -26.26 31.34 -5.89
N LYS A 254 -26.01 30.23 -5.17
CA LYS A 254 -25.85 30.22 -3.70
C LYS A 254 -24.60 29.47 -3.25
N THR A 255 -24.35 28.30 -3.81
CA THR A 255 -23.30 27.42 -3.33
C THR A 255 -21.99 27.75 -4.04
N PRO A 256 -20.93 28.19 -3.34
CA PRO A 256 -19.63 28.42 -3.96
C PRO A 256 -19.04 27.08 -4.43
N ILE A 257 -18.47 27.09 -5.64
CA ILE A 257 -17.94 25.88 -6.28
C ILE A 257 -16.60 26.14 -6.96
N VAL A 258 -15.83 25.07 -7.10
CA VAL A 258 -14.66 24.99 -7.98
C VAL A 258 -15.04 24.14 -9.19
N ILE A 259 -14.68 24.60 -10.39
CA ILE A 259 -14.97 23.90 -11.65
C ILE A 259 -13.66 23.49 -12.30
N GLU A 260 -13.51 22.22 -12.61
CA GLU A 260 -12.39 21.70 -13.41
C GLU A 260 -12.83 21.35 -14.81
N TRP A 261 -12.08 21.82 -15.80
CA TRP A 261 -12.48 21.74 -17.20
C TRP A 261 -11.75 20.61 -17.92
N LYS A 262 -12.55 19.74 -18.55
CA LYS A 262 -12.07 18.75 -19.49
C LYS A 262 -12.54 19.07 -20.90
N ARG A 263 -11.67 19.66 -21.71
CA ARG A 263 -11.92 19.92 -23.13
C ARG A 263 -11.95 18.61 -23.92
N TYR A 264 -12.78 18.58 -24.95
CA TYR A 264 -12.84 17.49 -25.92
C TYR A 264 -12.88 18.04 -27.34
N ASP A 265 -12.48 17.23 -28.30
CA ASP A 265 -12.58 17.57 -29.71
C ASP A 265 -13.97 17.15 -30.22
N ILE A 266 -14.69 18.10 -30.82
CA ILE A 266 -16.02 17.88 -31.41
C ILE A 266 -16.02 16.81 -32.53
N THR A 267 -14.85 16.52 -33.11
CA THR A 267 -14.72 15.47 -34.13
C THR A 267 -14.74 14.06 -33.53
N TRP A 268 -14.63 13.91 -32.20
CA TRP A 268 -14.68 12.63 -31.49
C TRP A 268 -16.10 12.05 -31.44
N LYS A 269 -16.55 11.48 -32.57
CA LYS A 269 -17.84 10.79 -32.70
C LYS A 269 -17.75 9.33 -32.25
N GLY A 270 -18.91 8.74 -31.91
CA GLY A 270 -19.05 7.32 -31.61
C GLY A 270 -18.35 6.90 -30.31
N GLN A 271 -17.59 5.80 -30.36
CA GLN A 271 -17.04 5.14 -29.17
C GLN A 271 -16.11 6.03 -28.33
N LYS A 272 -15.35 6.95 -28.95
CA LYS A 272 -14.40 7.83 -28.23
C LYS A 272 -15.10 8.83 -27.32
N GLY A 273 -16.16 9.48 -27.81
CA GLY A 273 -16.98 10.40 -27.01
C GLY A 273 -17.70 9.68 -25.88
N ILE A 274 -18.26 8.49 -26.14
CA ILE A 274 -18.93 7.65 -25.13
C ILE A 274 -17.95 7.26 -24.01
N ARG A 275 -16.75 6.80 -24.37
CA ARG A 275 -15.70 6.44 -23.39
C ARG A 275 -15.27 7.65 -22.56
N LEU A 276 -15.02 8.80 -23.18
CA LEU A 276 -14.63 10.01 -22.45
C LEU A 276 -15.71 10.44 -21.45
N ARG A 277 -16.98 10.47 -21.88
CA ARG A 277 -18.11 10.81 -21.01
C ARG A 277 -18.22 9.81 -19.85
N GLY A 278 -18.13 8.51 -20.12
CA GLY A 278 -18.13 7.47 -19.10
C GLY A 278 -16.99 7.65 -18.09
N ARG A 279 -15.78 7.96 -18.55
CA ARG A 279 -14.62 8.22 -17.70
C ARG A 279 -14.84 9.40 -16.76
N ILE A 280 -15.38 10.51 -17.28
CA ILE A 280 -15.65 11.72 -16.48
C ILE A 280 -16.75 11.44 -15.45
N GLN A 281 -17.80 10.70 -15.82
CA GLN A 281 -18.83 10.29 -14.87
C GLN A 281 -18.27 9.36 -13.79
N ASN A 282 -17.39 8.43 -14.14
CA ASN A 282 -16.78 7.50 -13.17
C ASN A 282 -15.93 8.24 -12.13
N ILE A 283 -15.08 9.20 -12.54
CA ILE A 283 -14.31 9.98 -11.55
C ILE A 283 -15.23 10.88 -10.71
N ALA A 284 -16.26 11.47 -11.31
CA ALA A 284 -17.20 12.30 -10.58
C ALA A 284 -17.95 11.48 -9.51
N ARG A 285 -18.36 10.24 -9.80
CA ARG A 285 -18.94 9.33 -8.80
C ARG A 285 -17.94 8.93 -7.72
N LEU A 286 -16.72 8.57 -8.10
CA LEU A 286 -15.64 8.24 -7.17
C LEU A 286 -15.38 9.38 -6.17
N LEU A 287 -15.35 10.63 -6.67
CA LEU A 287 -15.11 11.81 -5.86
C LEU A 287 -16.38 12.36 -5.17
N HIS A 288 -17.56 11.83 -5.49
CA HIS A 288 -18.84 12.16 -4.83
C HIS A 288 -19.17 11.20 -3.67
N ALA A 289 -18.55 10.01 -3.63
CA ALA A 289 -18.94 8.93 -2.72
C ALA A 289 -19.05 9.36 -1.24
N ASP A 290 -20.17 9.02 -0.60
CA ASP A 290 -20.47 9.37 0.79
C ASP A 290 -19.49 8.71 1.78
N ALA A 291 -18.97 7.53 1.43
CA ALA A 291 -18.00 6.77 2.22
C ALA A 291 -16.53 7.14 1.90
N LYS A 292 -16.28 8.35 1.38
CA LYS A 292 -14.91 8.81 1.09
C LYS A 292 -14.08 8.85 2.39
N PRO A 293 -12.91 8.19 2.45
CA PRO A 293 -12.03 8.27 3.62
C PRO A 293 -11.67 9.73 3.92
N GLU A 294 -11.67 10.12 5.19
CA GLU A 294 -11.32 11.49 5.61
C GLU A 294 -9.87 11.84 5.22
N GLU A 295 -9.02 10.83 5.06
CA GLU A 295 -7.62 10.95 4.68
C GLU A 295 -7.43 11.20 3.18
N LEU A 296 -8.44 10.90 2.34
CA LEU A 296 -8.43 11.24 0.91
C LEU A 296 -8.84 12.70 0.73
N LEU A 297 -7.88 13.61 0.91
CA LEU A 297 -8.10 15.05 0.79
C LEU A 297 -8.22 15.49 -0.66
N THR A 298 -9.38 15.20 -1.24
CA THR A 298 -9.86 15.74 -2.51
C THR A 298 -11.08 16.60 -2.23
N LEU A 299 -11.37 17.57 -3.11
CA LEU A 299 -12.62 18.30 -2.99
C LEU A 299 -13.81 17.34 -3.22
N ASN A 300 -14.92 17.60 -2.53
CA ASN A 300 -16.14 16.81 -2.70
C ASN A 300 -16.75 17.11 -4.07
N CYS A 301 -16.92 16.11 -4.93
CA CYS A 301 -17.54 16.32 -6.23
C CYS A 301 -19.05 16.40 -6.06
N LEU A 302 -19.67 17.47 -6.58
CA LEU A 302 -21.12 17.65 -6.59
C LEU A 302 -21.75 17.11 -7.87
N GLY A 303 -20.98 17.05 -8.96
CA GLY A 303 -21.45 16.49 -10.22
C GLY A 303 -20.65 16.94 -11.43
N VAL A 304 -21.18 16.66 -12.61
CA VAL A 304 -20.62 17.02 -13.91
C VAL A 304 -21.67 17.67 -14.79
N PHE A 305 -21.27 18.67 -15.58
CA PHE A 305 -22.08 19.23 -16.65
C PHE A 305 -21.30 19.31 -17.96
N GLU A 306 -22.01 19.48 -19.06
CA GLU A 306 -21.43 19.67 -20.38
C GLU A 306 -21.66 21.10 -20.85
N ASP A 307 -20.57 21.79 -21.19
CA ASP A 307 -20.55 23.10 -21.84
C ASP A 307 -20.31 22.85 -23.33
N ILE A 308 -21.42 22.63 -24.04
CA ILE A 308 -21.44 22.25 -25.47
C ILE A 308 -20.81 23.35 -26.32
N GLU A 309 -21.11 24.62 -26.01
CA GLU A 309 -20.63 25.78 -26.77
C GLU A 309 -19.09 25.85 -26.78
N LYS A 310 -18.45 25.47 -25.67
CA LYS A 310 -16.99 25.45 -25.54
C LYS A 310 -16.38 24.06 -25.64
N SER A 311 -17.17 23.06 -26.00
CA SER A 311 -16.74 21.66 -26.20
C SER A 311 -15.93 21.12 -25.03
N ARG A 312 -16.49 21.25 -23.82
CA ARG A 312 -15.83 20.84 -22.59
C ARG A 312 -16.82 20.33 -21.55
N TYR A 313 -16.36 19.41 -20.72
CA TYR A 313 -17.04 19.03 -19.48
C TYR A 313 -16.53 19.86 -18.32
N GLY A 314 -17.40 20.19 -17.38
CA GLY A 314 -17.04 20.79 -16.10
C GLY A 314 -17.33 19.81 -14.97
N LEU A 315 -16.29 19.39 -14.24
CA LEU A 315 -16.46 18.72 -12.95
C LEU A 315 -16.67 19.79 -11.88
N ILE A 316 -17.75 19.67 -11.12
CA ILE A 316 -18.12 20.65 -10.10
C ILE A 316 -17.76 20.08 -8.74
N PHE A 317 -16.94 20.85 -8.02
CA PHE A 317 -16.51 20.52 -6.68
C PHE A 317 -17.06 21.53 -5.68
N GLU A 318 -17.42 21.03 -4.51
CA GLU A 318 -17.78 21.83 -3.36
C GLU A 318 -16.57 22.63 -2.88
N TYR A 319 -16.80 23.90 -2.56
CA TYR A 319 -15.78 24.73 -1.95
C TYR A 319 -15.58 24.32 -0.48
N PRO A 320 -14.36 24.00 -0.04
CA PRO A 320 -14.13 23.49 1.30
C PRO A 320 -14.36 24.59 2.36
N LEU A 321 -15.00 24.21 3.48
CA LEU A 321 -15.17 25.00 4.72
C LEU A 321 -16.29 26.07 4.79
N GLY A 322 -17.38 25.93 4.03
CA GLY A 322 -18.68 26.54 4.37
C GLY A 322 -18.75 28.08 4.39
N ILE A 323 -19.97 28.59 4.55
CA ILE A 323 -20.37 29.98 4.20
C ILE A 323 -20.06 30.99 5.35
N SER A 324 -19.58 30.51 6.49
CA SER A 324 -19.55 31.28 7.75
C SER A 324 -18.40 32.29 7.86
N GLU A 325 -17.26 32.04 7.22
CA GLU A 325 -16.11 32.96 7.14
C GLU A 325 -15.55 32.90 5.70
N PRO A 326 -15.19 34.04 5.07
CA PRO A 326 -14.59 34.03 3.75
C PRO A 326 -13.25 33.29 3.80
N THR A 327 -13.22 32.10 3.20
CA THR A 327 -12.05 31.25 3.12
C THR A 327 -11.59 31.28 1.66
N GLU A 328 -10.39 31.76 1.38
CA GLU A 328 -9.82 31.73 0.03
C GLU A 328 -9.16 30.36 -0.22
N LEU A 329 -9.16 29.86 -1.45
CA LEU A 329 -8.39 28.70 -1.87
C LEU A 329 -7.17 29.18 -2.65
N VAL A 330 -5.99 28.88 -2.13
CA VAL A 330 -4.72 29.30 -2.73
C VAL A 330 -3.88 28.08 -3.06
N SER A 331 -3.21 28.11 -4.21
CA SER A 331 -2.34 27.01 -4.61
C SER A 331 -1.05 26.96 -3.79
N LEU A 332 -0.53 25.76 -3.54
CA LEU A 332 0.79 25.56 -2.95
C LEU A 332 1.87 26.30 -3.78
N GLN A 333 1.72 26.32 -5.11
CA GLN A 333 2.61 27.07 -5.99
C GLN A 333 2.64 28.56 -5.65
N THR A 334 1.49 29.18 -5.38
CA THR A 334 1.38 30.59 -4.99
C THR A 334 2.10 30.85 -3.67
N LEU A 335 1.88 29.98 -2.68
CA LEU A 335 2.46 30.11 -1.34
C LEU A 335 3.98 29.97 -1.35
N ILE A 336 4.52 29.07 -2.18
CA ILE A 336 5.98 28.91 -2.35
C ILE A 336 6.57 30.09 -3.15
N LYS A 337 5.86 30.59 -4.17
CA LYS A 337 6.35 31.68 -5.03
C LYS A 337 6.44 33.02 -4.30
N SER A 338 5.49 33.28 -3.40
CA SER A 338 5.36 34.54 -2.68
C SER A 338 5.31 34.29 -1.17
N PRO A 339 6.42 33.85 -0.55
CA PRO A 339 6.44 33.53 0.87
C PRO A 339 6.27 34.81 1.71
N ALA A 340 5.36 34.77 2.68
CA ALA A 340 5.20 35.80 3.70
C ALA A 340 5.37 35.15 5.09
N PRO A 341 5.85 35.87 6.12
CA PRO A 341 6.02 35.30 7.46
C PRO A 341 4.77 34.60 8.00
N GLU A 342 3.58 35.10 7.69
CA GLU A 342 2.29 34.56 8.11
C GLU A 342 1.86 33.31 7.33
N THR A 343 2.46 33.08 6.17
CA THR A 343 2.15 31.98 5.24
C THR A 343 3.28 30.97 5.10
N LEU A 344 4.31 31.06 5.94
CA LEU A 344 5.37 30.06 6.03
C LEU A 344 4.93 28.88 6.91
N PRO A 345 5.03 27.63 6.43
CA PRO A 345 4.75 26.46 7.24
C PRO A 345 5.90 26.20 8.21
N THR A 346 5.56 25.71 9.39
CA THR A 346 6.53 25.10 10.30
C THR A 346 7.06 23.78 9.73
N LEU A 347 8.12 23.23 10.33
CA LEU A 347 8.61 21.90 9.93
C LEU A 347 7.53 20.82 10.11
N GLY A 348 6.80 20.83 11.23
CA GLY A 348 5.70 19.92 11.48
C GLY A 348 4.57 20.07 10.45
N ASP A 349 4.26 21.29 10.00
CA ASP A 349 3.27 21.51 8.94
C ASP A 349 3.71 20.92 7.60
N ARG A 350 5.00 20.99 7.28
CA ARG A 350 5.56 20.36 6.06
C ARG A 350 5.46 18.84 6.11
N TYR A 351 5.78 18.21 7.25
CA TYR A 351 5.63 16.76 7.41
C TYR A 351 4.16 16.34 7.33
N ARG A 352 3.26 17.07 7.99
CA ARG A 352 1.81 16.80 7.90
C ARG A 352 1.31 16.89 6.47
N MET A 353 1.67 17.95 5.74
CA MET A 353 1.29 18.09 4.33
C MET A 353 1.83 16.94 3.48
N ALA A 354 3.10 16.57 3.65
CA ALA A 354 3.74 15.48 2.93
C ALA A 354 3.06 14.13 3.21
N TYR A 355 2.74 13.84 4.47
CA TYR A 355 2.01 12.65 4.87
C TYR A 355 0.63 12.61 4.23
N THR A 356 -0.15 13.68 4.38
CA THR A 356 -1.52 13.74 3.86
C THR A 356 -1.59 13.60 2.34
N LEU A 357 -0.67 14.26 1.61
CA LEU A 357 -0.59 14.14 0.15
C LEU A 357 -0.20 12.72 -0.28
N SER A 358 0.76 12.10 0.41
CA SER A 358 1.22 10.74 0.11
C SER A 358 0.12 9.72 0.39
N LEU A 359 -0.59 9.85 1.51
CA LEU A 359 -1.70 8.98 1.87
C LEU A 359 -2.89 9.15 0.91
N SER A 360 -3.22 10.39 0.52
CA SER A 360 -4.26 10.66 -0.49
C SER A 360 -3.94 9.98 -1.82
N LEU A 361 -2.68 10.02 -2.25
CA LEU A 361 -2.26 9.34 -3.48
C LEU A 361 -2.35 7.80 -3.35
N ALA A 362 -1.93 7.24 -2.21
CA ALA A 362 -2.01 5.81 -1.97
C ALA A 362 -3.46 5.31 -2.02
N ILE A 363 -4.40 6.02 -1.38
CA ILE A 363 -5.83 5.68 -1.42
C ILE A 363 -6.38 5.77 -2.85
N LEU A 364 -6.02 6.83 -3.59
CA LEU A 364 -6.45 6.99 -4.99
C LEU A 364 -5.94 5.85 -5.87
N HIS A 365 -4.66 5.48 -5.74
CA HIS A 365 -4.07 4.36 -6.48
C HIS A 365 -4.67 3.01 -6.09
N ALA A 366 -4.97 2.81 -4.81
CA ALA A 366 -5.63 1.60 -4.33
C ALA A 366 -7.06 1.47 -4.86
N SER A 367 -7.77 2.58 -5.08
CA SER A 367 -9.06 2.61 -5.78
C SER A 367 -8.97 2.33 -7.29
N GLY A 368 -7.77 2.06 -7.82
CA GLY A 368 -7.55 1.77 -9.23
C GLY A 368 -7.57 3.02 -10.12
N TRP A 369 -7.29 4.21 -9.57
CA TRP A 369 -7.34 5.46 -10.31
C TRP A 369 -5.96 6.12 -10.43
N LEU A 370 -5.67 6.70 -11.59
CA LEU A 370 -4.46 7.47 -11.88
C LEU A 370 -4.79 8.97 -11.93
N HIS A 371 -4.00 9.81 -11.27
CA HIS A 371 -4.24 11.25 -11.19
C HIS A 371 -3.78 12.00 -12.45
N LYS A 372 -2.56 11.72 -12.92
CA LYS A 372 -1.94 12.28 -14.15
C LYS A 372 -1.61 13.77 -14.17
N SER A 373 -2.01 14.52 -13.15
CA SER A 373 -1.80 15.98 -13.07
C SER A 373 -1.31 16.43 -11.68
N ILE A 374 -0.51 15.62 -10.97
CA ILE A 374 0.02 16.02 -9.66
C ILE A 374 1.11 17.09 -9.85
N ARG A 375 0.95 18.22 -9.17
CA ARG A 375 1.84 19.40 -9.22
C ARG A 375 1.41 20.39 -8.14
N SER A 376 2.28 21.31 -7.73
CA SER A 376 1.94 22.32 -6.70
C SER A 376 0.80 23.27 -7.09
N HIS A 377 0.48 23.40 -8.37
CA HIS A 377 -0.67 24.20 -8.84
C HIS A 377 -2.01 23.49 -8.59
N ASN A 378 -1.95 22.18 -8.35
CA ASN A 378 -3.06 21.27 -8.15
C ASN A 378 -3.14 20.79 -6.69
N ILE A 379 -2.52 21.55 -5.78
CA ILE A 379 -2.65 21.38 -4.33
C ILE A 379 -3.20 22.68 -3.79
N MET A 380 -4.49 22.68 -3.43
CA MET A 380 -5.20 23.85 -2.92
C MET A 380 -5.22 23.84 -1.40
N LEU A 381 -4.88 24.97 -0.79
CA LEU A 381 -4.97 25.17 0.64
C LEU A 381 -6.03 26.24 0.96
N PRO A 382 -6.95 25.95 1.89
CA PRO A 382 -7.83 26.96 2.45
C PRO A 382 -7.02 27.99 3.27
N ILE A 383 -7.31 29.26 3.06
CA ILE A 383 -6.77 30.38 3.84
C ILE A 383 -7.86 30.85 4.80
N ARG A 384 -7.58 30.74 6.10
CA ARG A 384 -8.45 31.23 7.16
C ARG A 384 -7.72 32.27 7.99
N ARG A 385 -8.31 33.45 8.15
CA ARG A 385 -7.71 34.58 8.89
C ARG A 385 -6.28 34.88 8.41
N ASN A 386 -6.10 34.92 7.08
CA ASN A 386 -4.82 35.17 6.40
C ASN A 386 -3.72 34.12 6.68
N ARG A 387 -4.10 32.91 7.14
CA ARG A 387 -3.17 31.79 7.35
C ARG A 387 -3.62 30.54 6.61
N PRO A 388 -2.71 29.82 5.94
CA PRO A 388 -3.03 28.54 5.32
C PRO A 388 -3.37 27.47 6.37
N ILE A 389 -4.41 26.68 6.10
CA ILE A 389 -4.74 25.49 6.89
C ILE A 389 -3.90 24.32 6.35
N TRP A 390 -2.68 24.18 6.88
CA TRP A 390 -1.71 23.19 6.42
C TRP A 390 -2.13 21.73 6.61
N SER A 391 -3.06 21.47 7.52
CA SER A 391 -3.64 20.14 7.74
C SER A 391 -4.66 19.72 6.69
N ARG A 392 -5.07 20.63 5.80
CA ARG A 392 -6.07 20.34 4.75
C ARG A 392 -5.59 20.70 3.33
N PRO A 393 -4.47 20.10 2.85
CA PRO A 393 -4.07 20.25 1.45
C PRO A 393 -4.99 19.42 0.55
N TYR A 394 -5.80 20.07 -0.28
CA TYR A 394 -6.69 19.39 -1.21
C TYR A 394 -5.99 19.12 -2.55
N LEU A 395 -5.90 17.85 -2.92
CA LEU A 395 -5.50 17.41 -4.25
C LEU A 395 -6.66 17.66 -5.22
N VAL A 396 -6.36 18.37 -6.31
CA VAL A 396 -7.29 18.77 -7.38
C VAL A 396 -6.63 18.54 -8.74
N GLY A 397 -7.33 18.79 -9.85
CA GLY A 397 -6.82 18.62 -11.21
C GLY A 397 -7.04 17.22 -11.76
N PHE A 398 -8.28 16.74 -11.67
CA PHE A 398 -8.73 15.44 -12.15
C PHE A 398 -9.08 15.42 -13.64
N ASP A 399 -8.81 16.50 -14.37
CA ASP A 399 -9.10 16.71 -15.79
C ASP A 399 -8.40 15.69 -16.72
N PHE A 400 -7.26 15.14 -16.31
CA PHE A 400 -6.58 14.05 -17.03
C PHE A 400 -6.64 12.70 -16.33
N SER A 401 -7.33 12.62 -15.20
CA SER A 401 -7.40 11.41 -14.39
C SER A 401 -8.19 10.30 -15.10
N ARG A 402 -7.84 9.04 -14.81
CA ARG A 402 -8.44 7.88 -15.46
C ARG A 402 -8.34 6.60 -14.62
N PRO A 403 -9.19 5.59 -14.88
CA PRO A 403 -8.97 4.25 -14.38
C PRO A 403 -7.64 3.67 -14.86
N ASP A 404 -7.01 2.87 -14.00
CA ASP A 404 -5.81 2.10 -14.30
C ASP A 404 -6.16 0.77 -14.99
N SER A 405 -6.61 0.85 -16.25
CA SER A 405 -6.93 -0.32 -17.08
C SER A 405 -6.18 -0.29 -18.43
N VAL A 406 -5.98 -1.49 -18.99
CA VAL A 406 -5.21 -1.73 -20.22
C VAL A 406 -5.89 -1.16 -21.47
N ASP A 407 -7.23 -1.05 -21.46
CA ASP A 407 -8.03 -0.59 -22.60
C ASP A 407 -8.24 0.94 -22.67
N GLU A 408 -7.67 1.69 -21.71
CA GLU A 408 -7.82 3.14 -21.59
C GLU A 408 -6.72 3.89 -22.36
N THR A 409 -7.12 4.71 -23.32
CA THR A 409 -6.18 5.52 -24.13
C THR A 409 -5.55 6.63 -23.30
N THR A 410 -4.21 6.68 -23.25
CA THR A 410 -3.48 7.76 -22.57
C THR A 410 -3.55 9.05 -23.39
N GLU A 411 -4.44 9.96 -22.98
CA GLU A 411 -4.44 11.34 -23.49
C GLU A 411 -3.20 12.08 -23.00
N LYS A 412 -2.53 12.80 -23.92
CA LYS A 412 -1.45 13.73 -23.61
C LYS A 412 -2.06 15.06 -23.15
N PRO A 413 -1.79 15.50 -21.91
CA PRO A 413 -2.19 16.83 -21.50
C PRO A 413 -1.45 17.91 -22.29
N GLU A 414 -2.01 19.12 -22.35
CA GLU A 414 -1.42 20.27 -23.03
C GLU A 414 0.08 20.41 -22.67
N GLN A 415 0.91 20.65 -23.70
CA GLN A 415 2.38 20.63 -23.66
C GLN A 415 2.94 21.92 -23.04
N SER A 416 2.50 22.26 -21.83
CA SER A 416 3.11 23.33 -21.05
C SER A 416 4.45 22.84 -20.51
N VAL A 417 5.53 23.51 -20.92
CA VAL A 417 6.89 23.24 -20.41
C VAL A 417 6.93 23.27 -18.88
N ARG A 418 6.15 24.16 -18.26
CA ARG A 418 6.03 24.26 -16.79
C ARG A 418 5.37 23.03 -16.17
N PHE A 419 4.37 22.46 -16.82
CA PHE A 419 3.64 21.30 -16.30
C PHE A 419 4.42 20.01 -16.55
N ASN A 420 5.19 19.97 -17.63
CA ASN A 420 6.05 18.83 -17.95
C ASN A 420 7.11 18.59 -16.87
N LEU A 421 7.52 19.59 -16.08
CA LEU A 421 8.49 19.40 -14.99
C LEU A 421 8.08 18.41 -13.91
N TYR A 422 6.78 18.20 -13.73
CA TYR A 422 6.26 17.22 -12.78
C TYR A 422 6.09 15.84 -13.42
N ARG A 423 6.13 15.73 -14.76
CA ARG A 423 5.92 14.45 -15.44
C ARG A 423 7.22 13.65 -15.46
N HIS A 424 7.10 12.35 -15.24
CA HIS A 424 8.22 11.43 -15.39
C HIS A 424 8.86 11.57 -16.80
N PRO A 425 10.20 11.55 -16.95
CA PRO A 425 10.86 11.68 -18.25
C PRO A 425 10.31 10.76 -19.35
N SER A 426 10.02 9.49 -19.03
CA SER A 426 9.41 8.54 -19.98
C SER A 426 7.98 8.91 -20.40
N ALA A 427 7.28 9.69 -19.57
CA ALA A 427 5.94 10.20 -19.87
C ALA A 427 5.92 11.51 -20.69
N GLN A 428 7.09 12.09 -20.99
CA GLN A 428 7.21 13.34 -21.78
C GLN A 428 7.46 13.09 -23.29
N GLY A 429 7.71 11.84 -23.71
CA GLY A 429 8.15 11.45 -25.06
C GLY A 429 7.05 11.12 -26.10
N ILE A 430 7.43 10.33 -27.12
CA ILE A 430 6.62 9.90 -28.28
C ILE A 430 5.37 9.09 -27.82
N PRO A 431 4.21 9.16 -28.52
CA PRO A 431 3.01 8.41 -28.12
C PRO A 431 3.29 6.89 -28.12
N GLY A 432 3.07 6.19 -27.00
CA GLY A 432 3.18 4.73 -26.97
C GLY A 432 3.30 4.10 -25.58
N GLU A 433 3.95 4.74 -24.62
CA GLU A 433 4.06 4.17 -23.26
C GLU A 433 2.80 4.41 -22.43
N LEU A 434 2.29 3.32 -21.84
CA LEU A 434 1.13 3.33 -20.96
C LEU A 434 1.49 4.09 -19.68
N TYR A 435 0.71 5.14 -19.35
CA TYR A 435 0.88 5.84 -18.08
C TYR A 435 0.62 4.90 -16.91
N ARG A 436 1.53 4.86 -15.92
CA ARG A 436 1.49 3.96 -14.76
C ARG A 436 1.53 4.71 -13.43
N LYS A 437 1.23 4.02 -12.33
CA LYS A 437 1.22 4.57 -10.96
C LYS A 437 2.54 5.26 -10.58
N GLY A 438 3.69 4.69 -10.94
CA GLY A 438 4.99 5.30 -10.69
C GLY A 438 5.17 6.72 -11.26
N TYR A 439 4.44 7.09 -12.31
CA TYR A 439 4.53 8.46 -12.86
C TYR A 439 3.80 9.48 -11.98
N ASP A 440 2.70 9.08 -11.32
CA ASP A 440 2.08 9.92 -10.29
C ASP A 440 2.98 10.02 -9.05
N ILE A 441 3.65 8.93 -8.67
CA ILE A 441 4.60 8.89 -7.55
C ILE A 441 5.79 9.82 -7.83
N TYR A 442 6.35 9.80 -9.04
CA TYR A 442 7.37 10.75 -9.48
C TYR A 442 6.87 12.20 -9.35
N SER A 443 5.67 12.47 -9.86
CA SER A 443 5.05 13.79 -9.81
C SER A 443 4.88 14.28 -8.37
N LEU A 444 4.49 13.39 -7.45
CA LEU A 444 4.45 13.66 -6.03
C LEU A 444 5.85 13.90 -5.45
N GLY A 445 6.86 13.13 -5.83
CA GLY A 445 8.26 13.34 -5.43
C GLY A 445 8.76 14.74 -5.75
N VAL A 446 8.41 15.28 -6.92
CA VAL A 446 8.71 16.69 -7.29
C VAL A 446 8.03 17.65 -6.32
N VAL A 447 6.74 17.46 -6.01
CA VAL A 447 6.02 18.29 -5.05
C VAL A 447 6.62 18.20 -3.65
N LEU A 448 6.98 17.00 -3.18
CA LEU A 448 7.59 16.81 -1.86
C LEU A 448 8.95 17.51 -1.78
N LEU A 449 9.73 17.51 -2.86
CA LEU A 449 10.96 18.31 -2.94
C LEU A 449 10.65 19.82 -2.84
N GLU A 450 9.60 20.30 -3.50
CA GLU A 450 9.16 21.70 -3.40
C GLU A 450 8.75 22.06 -1.96
N VAL A 451 8.03 21.18 -1.26
CA VAL A 451 7.64 21.36 0.15
C VAL A 451 8.86 21.35 1.07
N GLY A 452 9.78 20.40 0.88
CA GLY A 452 10.96 20.25 1.71
C GLY A 452 11.92 21.42 1.60
N LEU A 453 12.19 21.88 0.38
CA LEU A 453 13.08 23.03 0.13
C LEU A 453 12.36 24.38 0.18
N TRP A 454 11.03 24.39 0.27
CA TRP A 454 10.17 25.56 0.09
C TRP A 454 10.54 26.39 -1.15
N ARG A 455 10.71 25.70 -2.28
CA ARG A 455 11.21 26.29 -3.53
C ARG A 455 10.64 25.53 -4.72
N LEU A 456 10.09 26.27 -5.70
CA LEU A 456 9.49 25.67 -6.89
C LEU A 456 10.52 24.91 -7.74
N ALA A 457 10.12 23.78 -8.29
CA ALA A 457 10.89 22.98 -9.24
C ALA A 457 11.26 23.78 -10.50
N TRP A 458 10.37 24.68 -10.94
CA TRP A 458 10.65 25.61 -12.04
C TRP A 458 11.91 26.46 -11.80
N SER A 459 12.21 26.84 -10.56
CA SER A 459 13.42 27.62 -10.22
C SER A 459 14.70 26.79 -10.19
N LEU A 460 14.60 25.47 -10.34
CA LEU A 460 15.73 24.55 -10.45
C LEU A 460 16.14 24.32 -11.90
N ARG A 461 15.19 24.51 -12.84
CA ARG A 461 15.37 24.23 -14.26
C ARG A 461 16.23 25.29 -14.96
N ARG A 462 17.06 24.84 -15.90
CA ARG A 462 17.69 25.69 -16.93
C ARG A 462 17.02 25.51 -18.29
N ASP A 463 17.08 26.54 -19.13
CA ASP A 463 16.25 26.62 -20.35
C ASP A 463 16.54 25.49 -21.37
N ASP A 464 17.78 24.99 -21.41
CA ASP A 464 18.31 23.96 -22.32
C ASP A 464 18.20 22.52 -21.80
N GLU A 465 17.66 22.31 -20.59
CA GLU A 465 17.62 20.98 -19.97
C GLU A 465 16.52 20.09 -20.57
N ASN A 466 16.94 18.90 -21.01
CA ASN A 466 16.04 17.81 -21.37
C ASN A 466 15.44 17.15 -20.11
N PRO A 467 14.36 16.36 -20.23
CA PRO A 467 13.65 15.79 -19.08
C PRO A 467 14.52 14.90 -18.17
N ALA A 468 15.40 14.08 -18.76
CA ALA A 468 16.30 13.21 -18.01
C ALA A 468 17.34 14.01 -17.22
N LYS A 469 17.91 15.05 -17.84
CA LYS A 469 18.82 16.00 -17.19
C LYS A 469 18.15 16.72 -16.03
N PHE A 470 16.89 17.12 -16.19
CA PHE A 470 16.14 17.76 -15.12
C PHE A 470 15.90 16.80 -13.94
N LYS A 471 15.60 15.52 -14.20
CA LYS A 471 15.53 14.47 -13.15
C LYS A 471 16.85 14.37 -12.37
N GLU A 472 18.00 14.37 -13.04
CA GLU A 472 19.32 14.40 -12.37
C GLU A 472 19.50 15.65 -11.49
N VAL A 473 19.06 16.82 -11.95
CA VAL A 473 19.12 18.06 -11.16
C VAL A 473 18.27 17.94 -9.90
N LEU A 474 17.05 17.39 -9.99
CA LEU A 474 16.19 17.17 -8.83
C LEU A 474 16.86 16.23 -7.81
N LEU A 475 17.45 15.12 -8.28
CA LEU A 475 18.15 14.16 -7.43
C LEU A 475 19.37 14.78 -6.75
N SER A 476 20.18 15.58 -7.46
CA SER A 476 21.28 16.33 -6.82
C SER A 476 20.76 17.26 -5.72
N ARG A 477 19.61 17.93 -5.90
CA ARG A 477 19.03 18.76 -4.82
C ARG A 477 18.53 17.97 -3.64
N VAL A 478 17.98 16.78 -3.87
CA VAL A 478 17.65 15.83 -2.80
C VAL A 478 18.90 15.51 -2.01
N ASP A 479 19.97 15.12 -2.70
CA ASP A 479 21.19 14.59 -2.11
C ASP A 479 21.98 15.64 -1.33
N ASP A 480 22.14 16.83 -1.93
CA ASP A 480 23.01 17.88 -1.40
C ASP A 480 22.34 18.72 -0.30
N ARG A 481 21.00 18.82 -0.31
CA ARG A 481 20.30 19.84 0.49
C ARG A 481 19.17 19.32 1.36
N LEU A 482 18.36 18.38 0.87
CA LEU A 482 17.07 18.07 1.48
C LEU A 482 17.19 17.57 2.93
N ALA A 483 18.20 16.75 3.24
CA ALA A 483 18.43 16.25 4.60
C ALA A 483 18.70 17.36 5.62
N HIS A 484 19.32 18.47 5.22
CA HIS A 484 19.57 19.61 6.11
C HIS A 484 18.28 20.33 6.53
N PHE A 485 17.22 20.25 5.72
CA PHE A 485 15.95 20.92 6.00
C PHE A 485 14.90 19.98 6.58
N MET A 486 14.91 18.70 6.19
CA MET A 486 13.82 17.76 6.46
C MET A 486 14.28 16.43 7.08
N GLY A 487 15.58 16.26 7.36
CA GLY A 487 16.13 15.01 7.87
C GLY A 487 16.32 13.94 6.78
N THR A 488 17.07 12.89 7.13
CA THR A 488 17.49 11.83 6.20
C THR A 488 16.34 10.90 5.81
N GLU A 489 15.35 10.71 6.68
CA GLU A 489 14.19 9.87 6.40
C GLU A 489 13.30 10.49 5.31
N TYR A 490 12.99 11.79 5.42
CA TYR A 490 12.27 12.52 4.38
C TYR A 490 13.05 12.51 3.06
N GLN A 491 14.37 12.73 3.13
CA GLN A 491 15.24 12.67 1.95
C GLN A 491 15.17 11.31 1.25
N GLY A 492 15.25 10.21 2.02
CA GLY A 492 15.17 8.85 1.48
C GLY A 492 13.86 8.60 0.75
N ALA A 493 12.73 8.97 1.37
CA ALA A 493 11.40 8.82 0.77
C ALA A 493 11.25 9.62 -0.53
N VAL A 494 11.69 10.89 -0.55
CA VAL A 494 11.64 11.72 -1.78
C VAL A 494 12.55 11.17 -2.87
N ARG A 495 13.73 10.63 -2.52
CA ARG A 495 14.62 9.97 -3.48
C ARG A 495 13.94 8.74 -4.09
N SER A 496 13.33 7.88 -3.28
CA SER A 496 12.59 6.70 -3.77
C SER A 496 11.48 7.08 -4.75
N CYS A 497 10.76 8.18 -4.51
CA CYS A 497 9.75 8.67 -5.46
C CYS A 497 10.32 9.11 -6.81
N LEU A 498 11.52 9.70 -6.83
CA LEU A 498 12.11 10.27 -8.05
C LEU A 498 12.90 9.26 -8.89
N ASN A 499 13.43 8.19 -8.29
CA ASN A 499 14.32 7.23 -8.95
C ASN A 499 13.62 6.06 -9.67
N ASP A 500 12.29 5.97 -9.63
CA ASP A 500 11.51 4.79 -10.07
C ASP A 500 11.80 3.50 -9.29
N ASP A 501 12.55 3.58 -8.18
CA ASP A 501 12.93 2.44 -7.35
C ASP A 501 11.69 1.64 -6.93
N LEU A 502 10.57 2.32 -6.68
CA LEU A 502 9.31 1.75 -6.24
C LEU A 502 8.58 0.95 -7.33
N ASP A 503 8.81 1.25 -8.61
CA ASP A 503 8.26 0.48 -9.74
C ASP A 503 9.09 -0.79 -10.02
N THR A 504 10.37 -0.80 -9.63
CA THR A 504 11.30 -1.91 -9.88
C THR A 504 11.34 -2.95 -8.76
N ARG A 505 10.72 -2.66 -7.61
CA ARG A 505 10.66 -3.56 -6.46
C ARG A 505 9.64 -4.66 -6.67
N GLU A 506 9.98 -5.87 -6.25
CA GLU A 506 9.07 -7.02 -6.30
C GLU A 506 7.84 -6.79 -5.41
N GLY A 507 6.64 -6.81 -6.00
CA GLY A 507 5.37 -6.60 -5.31
C GLY A 507 4.49 -5.51 -5.94
N SER A 508 3.42 -5.13 -5.25
CA SER A 508 2.56 -4.02 -5.69
C SER A 508 3.29 -2.68 -5.47
N VAL A 509 3.38 -1.86 -6.52
CA VAL A 509 3.92 -0.48 -6.45
C VAL A 509 3.27 0.33 -5.34
N ILE A 510 1.97 0.12 -5.09
CA ILE A 510 1.21 0.78 -4.02
C ILE A 510 1.80 0.42 -2.66
N ARG A 511 2.14 -0.85 -2.45
CA ARG A 511 2.67 -1.35 -1.18
C ARG A 511 4.09 -0.84 -0.93
N ALA A 512 4.94 -0.83 -1.95
CA ALA A 512 6.27 -0.24 -1.85
C ALA A 512 6.19 1.26 -1.52
N PHE A 513 5.32 1.99 -2.22
CA PHE A 513 5.07 3.41 -1.97
C PHE A 513 4.53 3.67 -0.55
N TYR A 514 3.59 2.84 -0.07
CA TYR A 514 3.03 2.99 1.26
C TYR A 514 4.12 2.85 2.34
N ASN A 515 4.89 1.76 2.29
CA ASN A 515 5.87 1.45 3.32
C ASN A 515 7.06 2.42 3.34
N GLU A 516 7.53 2.84 2.16
CA GLU A 516 8.75 3.67 2.09
C GLU A 516 8.48 5.16 2.17
N VAL A 517 7.29 5.59 1.75
CA VAL A 517 6.96 7.01 1.66
C VAL A 517 5.89 7.35 2.67
N VAL A 518 4.73 6.69 2.66
CA VAL A 518 3.61 7.07 3.53
C VAL A 518 3.94 6.86 5.02
N GLU A 519 4.49 5.71 5.39
CA GLU A 519 4.86 5.42 6.78
C GLU A 519 5.99 6.32 7.29
N ALA A 520 7.02 6.56 6.45
CA ALA A 520 8.12 7.46 6.78
C ALA A 520 7.60 8.89 7.06
N MET A 521 6.69 9.40 6.21
CA MET A 521 6.07 10.70 6.41
C MET A 521 5.16 10.74 7.65
N CYS A 522 4.47 9.63 7.94
CA CYS A 522 3.65 9.48 9.15
C CYS A 522 4.50 9.61 10.41
N SER A 523 5.58 8.83 10.51
CA SER A 523 6.47 8.84 11.66
C SER A 523 7.10 10.22 11.89
N LEU A 524 7.50 10.91 10.81
CA LEU A 524 8.01 12.27 10.88
C LEU A 524 6.94 13.27 11.36
N ALA A 525 5.70 13.14 10.89
CA ALA A 525 4.58 13.99 11.31
C ALA A 525 4.23 13.78 12.79
N GLU A 526 4.23 12.54 13.27
CA GLU A 526 3.99 12.19 14.67
C GLU A 526 5.11 12.68 15.60
N SER A 527 6.37 12.65 15.13
CA SER A 527 7.52 13.11 15.92
C SER A 527 7.52 14.62 16.23
N GLN A 528 6.70 15.40 15.51
CA GLN A 528 6.58 16.86 15.67
C GLN A 528 5.25 17.28 16.30
N ALA A 529 4.36 16.33 16.61
CA ALA A 529 3.10 16.56 17.31
C ALA A 529 3.33 16.59 18.83
#